data_AF-A0A533BBW0-F1
#
_entry.id   AF-A0A533BBW0-F1
#
_cell.length_a   1.000
_cell.length_b   1.000
_cell.length_c   1.000
_cell.angle_alpha   90.00
_cell.angle_beta   90.00
_cell.angle_gamma   90.00
#
_symmetry.space_group_name_H-M   'P 1'
#
loop_
_entity.id
_entity.type
_entity.pdbx_description
1 polymer ?
#
loop_
_entity_poly.entity_id
_entity_poly.type
_entity_poly.pdbx_seq_one_letter_code
_entity_poly.pdbx_strand_id
1 'polypeptide(L)'
;MIDPKGDLANLMLTFPQLRGEDFAPWINEDDARKKGLSPADFATQQAELWKKGLSEWGQSGERIQKLKDAAEFVVYTPGSNAGVPVSILKSFAAPSQEILDDAELLRERVSTTTTSLLGLIGMEADPIKSREHILLSMVMDQAWRKGQDLDLASLIQQIQTPPLSKVGVLDLDSFYPAKDRFALAMQLNNLLAEPGFGSGCRATAI
;
A
#
# COMPACT_ATOMS: atom_id res chain seq x y z
N MET A 1 2.25 -6.12 -15.93
CA MET A 1 0.88 -5.55 -15.95
C MET A 1 0.49 -5.31 -14.50
N ILE A 2 -0.13 -4.17 -14.18
CA ILE A 2 -0.56 -3.84 -12.81
C ILE A 2 -2.08 -3.67 -12.84
N ASP A 3 -2.77 -4.37 -11.94
CA ASP A 3 -4.23 -4.28 -11.79
C ASP A 3 -4.61 -3.90 -10.35
N PRO A 4 -4.98 -2.63 -10.12
CA PRO A 4 -5.38 -2.16 -8.81
C PRO A 4 -6.79 -2.65 -8.38
N LYS A 5 -7.60 -3.22 -9.29
CA LYS A 5 -8.93 -3.76 -8.95
C LYS A 5 -8.84 -5.15 -8.31
N GLY A 6 -7.76 -5.88 -8.56
CA GLY A 6 -7.48 -7.19 -7.98
C GLY A 6 -8.04 -8.37 -8.78
N ASP A 7 -8.67 -8.13 -9.93
CA ASP A 7 -9.23 -9.18 -10.80
C ASP A 7 -8.12 -10.10 -11.34
N LEU A 8 -6.92 -9.56 -11.60
CA LEU A 8 -5.76 -10.35 -12.05
C LEU A 8 -5.26 -11.33 -10.98
N ALA A 9 -5.59 -11.15 -9.70
CA ALA A 9 -5.22 -12.13 -8.67
C ALA A 9 -5.85 -13.51 -8.94
N ASN A 10 -6.98 -13.55 -9.68
CA ASN A 10 -7.59 -14.81 -10.11
C ASN A 10 -6.69 -15.64 -11.02
N LEU A 11 -5.67 -15.06 -11.66
CA LEU A 11 -4.67 -15.82 -12.41
C LEU A 11 -3.83 -16.75 -11.52
N MET A 12 -3.79 -16.51 -10.21
CA MET A 12 -3.19 -17.42 -9.24
C MET A 12 -4.01 -18.72 -9.09
N LEU A 13 -5.31 -18.68 -9.39
CA LEU A 13 -6.23 -19.84 -9.37
C LEU A 13 -6.17 -20.62 -10.69
N THR A 14 -4.96 -20.83 -11.21
CA THR A 14 -4.72 -21.59 -12.44
C THR A 14 -4.02 -22.91 -12.13
N PHE A 15 -4.67 -24.01 -12.52
CA PHE A 15 -4.25 -25.38 -12.20
C PHE A 15 -3.88 -26.14 -13.48
N PRO A 16 -2.59 -26.28 -13.82
CA PRO A 16 -2.15 -26.93 -15.05
C PRO A 16 -2.63 -28.37 -15.21
N GLN A 17 -2.74 -29.11 -14.10
CA GLN A 17 -3.15 -30.52 -14.11
C GLN A 17 -4.67 -30.69 -14.10
N LEU A 18 -5.43 -29.64 -13.80
CA LEU A 18 -6.90 -29.64 -13.73
C LEU A 18 -7.45 -30.82 -12.91
N ARG A 19 -6.86 -31.11 -11.74
CA ARG A 19 -7.30 -32.21 -10.87
C ARG A 19 -8.28 -31.69 -9.83
N GLY A 20 -9.25 -32.52 -9.42
CA GLY A 20 -10.21 -32.14 -8.37
C GLY A 20 -9.54 -31.63 -7.08
N GLU A 21 -8.41 -32.22 -6.68
CA GLU A 21 -7.65 -31.80 -5.50
C GLU A 21 -7.09 -30.36 -5.60
N ASP A 22 -6.79 -29.88 -6.80
CA ASP A 22 -6.31 -28.51 -7.01
C ASP A 22 -7.45 -27.49 -6.79
N PHE A 23 -8.71 -27.89 -7.04
CA PHE A 23 -9.91 -27.07 -6.84
C PHE A 23 -10.49 -27.18 -5.43
N ALA A 24 -10.20 -28.26 -4.70
CA ALA A 24 -10.81 -28.57 -3.40
C ALA A 24 -10.67 -27.45 -2.35
N PRO A 25 -9.56 -26.71 -2.22
CA PRO A 25 -9.47 -25.60 -1.27
C PRO A 25 -10.36 -24.40 -1.60
N TRP A 26 -10.88 -24.33 -2.84
CA TRP A 26 -11.53 -23.15 -3.41
C TRP A 26 -13.01 -23.36 -3.69
N ILE A 27 -13.53 -24.56 -3.44
CA ILE A 27 -14.96 -24.83 -3.62
C ILE A 27 -15.78 -24.19 -2.51
N ASN A 28 -17.05 -23.94 -2.82
CA ASN A 28 -18.06 -23.64 -1.81
C ASN A 28 -18.66 -24.96 -1.29
N GLU A 29 -18.36 -25.34 -0.05
CA GLU A 29 -18.88 -26.56 0.57
C GLU A 29 -20.41 -26.56 0.73
N ASP A 30 -21.03 -25.39 0.89
CA ASP A 30 -22.49 -25.31 0.97
C ASP A 30 -23.16 -25.63 -0.36
N ASP A 31 -22.52 -25.29 -1.49
CA ASP A 31 -23.02 -25.65 -2.82
C ASP A 31 -22.84 -27.15 -3.09
N ALA A 32 -21.76 -27.76 -2.60
CA ALA A 32 -21.59 -29.21 -2.59
C ALA A 32 -22.72 -29.87 -1.78
N ARG A 33 -23.02 -29.36 -0.57
CA ARG A 33 -24.08 -29.88 0.29
C ARG A 33 -25.47 -29.78 -0.35
N LYS A 34 -25.81 -28.65 -0.96
CA LYS A 34 -27.10 -28.45 -1.67
C LYS A 34 -27.30 -29.44 -2.83
N LYS A 35 -26.20 -29.85 -3.46
CA LYS A 35 -26.19 -30.83 -4.56
C LYS A 35 -26.10 -32.28 -4.06
N GLY A 36 -26.02 -32.51 -2.74
CA GLY A 36 -25.87 -33.84 -2.15
C GLY A 36 -24.52 -34.50 -2.45
N LEU A 37 -23.49 -33.71 -2.73
CA LEU A 37 -22.15 -34.19 -3.10
C LEU A 37 -21.17 -34.03 -1.93
N SER A 38 -20.19 -34.93 -1.85
CA SER A 38 -19.05 -34.70 -0.97
C SER A 38 -18.20 -33.53 -1.50
N PRO A 39 -17.44 -32.81 -0.64
CA PRO A 39 -16.52 -31.76 -1.09
C PRO A 39 -15.54 -32.25 -2.18
N ALA A 40 -15.02 -33.48 -2.05
CA ALA A 40 -14.08 -34.06 -3.02
C ALA A 40 -14.74 -34.35 -4.38
N ASP A 41 -15.96 -34.92 -4.37
CA ASP A 41 -16.71 -35.19 -5.60
C ASP A 41 -17.10 -33.88 -6.29
N PHE A 42 -17.49 -32.87 -5.51
CA PHE A 42 -17.81 -31.56 -6.05
C PHE A 42 -16.58 -30.89 -6.66
N ALA A 43 -15.42 -30.92 -5.99
CA ALA A 43 -14.18 -30.39 -6.55
C ALA A 43 -13.77 -31.08 -7.86
N THR A 44 -13.97 -32.40 -7.94
CA THR A 44 -13.74 -33.17 -9.18
C THR A 44 -14.67 -32.72 -10.30
N GLN A 45 -15.96 -32.52 -10.01
CA GLN A 45 -16.91 -31.98 -10.99
C GLN A 45 -16.54 -30.57 -11.45
N GLN A 46 -16.07 -29.71 -10.55
CA GLN A 46 -15.60 -28.37 -10.90
C GLN A 46 -14.37 -28.42 -11.82
N ALA A 47 -13.42 -29.33 -11.55
CA ALA A 47 -12.25 -29.53 -12.39
C ALA A 47 -12.61 -29.98 -13.81
N GLU A 48 -13.53 -30.95 -13.94
CA GLU A 48 -14.01 -31.42 -15.25
C GLU A 48 -14.80 -30.33 -16.00
N LEU A 49 -15.60 -29.53 -15.29
CA LEU A 49 -16.30 -28.38 -15.88
C LEU A 49 -15.31 -27.37 -16.47
N TRP A 50 -14.26 -27.03 -15.72
CA TRP A 50 -13.21 -26.13 -16.18
C TRP A 50 -12.43 -26.71 -17.36
N LYS A 51 -12.04 -27.98 -17.30
CA LYS A 51 -11.33 -28.67 -18.39
C LYS A 51 -12.14 -28.66 -19.68
N LYS A 52 -13.45 -28.95 -19.59
CA LYS A 52 -14.36 -28.89 -20.73
C LYS A 52 -14.43 -27.46 -21.28
N GLY A 53 -14.72 -26.47 -20.43
CA GLY A 53 -14.82 -25.07 -20.86
C GLY A 53 -13.55 -24.55 -21.51
N LEU A 54 -12.37 -24.85 -20.95
CA LEU A 54 -11.09 -24.47 -21.54
C LEU A 54 -10.87 -25.13 -22.92
N SER A 55 -11.22 -26.41 -23.04
CA SER A 55 -11.06 -27.13 -24.31
C SER A 55 -11.96 -26.60 -25.43
N GLU A 56 -13.16 -26.10 -25.10
CA GLU A 56 -14.08 -25.44 -26.06
C GLU A 56 -13.46 -24.18 -26.67
N TRP A 57 -12.54 -23.52 -25.95
CA TRP A 57 -11.78 -22.35 -26.40
C TRP A 57 -10.38 -22.71 -26.93
N GLY A 58 -10.13 -24.00 -27.17
CA GLY A 58 -8.85 -24.51 -27.66
C GLY A 58 -7.68 -24.33 -26.67
N GLN A 59 -7.97 -24.20 -25.38
CA GLN A 59 -6.96 -24.07 -24.32
C GLN A 59 -6.76 -25.40 -23.60
N SER A 60 -5.52 -25.72 -23.29
CA SER A 60 -5.14 -26.95 -22.58
C SER A 60 -4.44 -26.65 -21.26
N GLY A 61 -4.31 -27.69 -20.41
CA GLY A 61 -3.48 -27.63 -19.21
C GLY A 61 -2.03 -27.24 -19.49
N GLU A 62 -1.44 -27.69 -20.61
CA GLU A 62 -0.08 -27.28 -20.99
C GLU A 62 0.02 -25.79 -21.31
N ARG A 63 -1.03 -25.19 -21.85
CA ARG A 63 -1.05 -23.74 -22.09
C ARG A 63 -1.06 -22.95 -20.78
N ILE A 64 -1.75 -23.45 -19.76
CA ILE A 64 -1.70 -22.89 -18.40
C ILE A 64 -0.28 -23.03 -17.84
N GLN A 65 0.36 -24.19 -17.99
CA GLN A 65 1.76 -24.37 -17.55
C GLN A 65 2.69 -23.36 -18.23
N LYS A 66 2.59 -23.20 -19.56
CA LYS A 66 3.37 -22.21 -20.31
C LYS A 66 3.19 -20.78 -19.78
N LEU A 67 2.00 -20.41 -19.32
CA LEU A 67 1.76 -19.11 -18.69
C LEU A 67 2.54 -18.98 -17.37
N LYS A 68 2.46 -20.00 -16.51
CA LYS A 68 3.15 -20.02 -15.21
C LYS A 68 4.68 -20.01 -15.36
N ASP A 69 5.20 -20.66 -16.40
CA ASP A 69 6.63 -20.69 -16.69
C ASP A 69 7.14 -19.36 -17.29
N ALA A 70 6.27 -18.63 -17.98
CA ALA A 70 6.64 -17.40 -18.69
C ALA A 70 6.46 -16.11 -17.86
N ALA A 71 5.73 -16.17 -16.75
CA ALA A 71 5.38 -14.99 -15.96
C ALA A 71 5.37 -15.28 -14.46
N GLU A 72 5.93 -14.34 -13.69
CA GLU A 72 5.82 -14.31 -12.25
C GLU A 72 4.54 -13.59 -11.83
N PHE A 73 3.84 -14.14 -10.85
CA PHE A 73 2.63 -13.57 -10.27
C PHE A 73 2.86 -13.25 -8.81
N VAL A 74 2.77 -11.96 -8.46
CA VAL A 74 2.97 -11.47 -7.09
C VAL A 74 1.76 -10.67 -6.67
N VAL A 75 1.19 -11.02 -5.52
CA VAL A 75 0.10 -10.26 -4.90
C VAL A 75 0.69 -9.37 -3.82
N TYR A 76 0.61 -8.05 -4.04
CA TYR A 76 1.01 -7.05 -3.07
C TYR A 76 -0.19 -6.66 -2.22
N THR A 77 -0.06 -6.76 -0.90
CA THR A 77 -1.15 -6.50 0.05
C THR A 77 -0.80 -5.35 0.99
N PRO A 78 -1.23 -4.12 0.70
CA PRO A 78 -1.17 -3.03 1.66
C PRO A 78 -2.06 -3.34 2.88
N GLY A 79 -1.57 -3.12 4.09
CA GLY A 79 -2.36 -3.31 5.33
C GLY A 79 -2.68 -4.77 5.70
N SER A 80 -2.20 -5.75 4.92
CA SER A 80 -2.45 -7.18 5.15
C SER A 80 -1.18 -7.99 4.91
N ASN A 81 -1.06 -9.12 5.60
CA ASN A 81 0.05 -10.07 5.43
C ASN A 81 -0.36 -11.30 4.60
N ALA A 82 -1.49 -11.23 3.89
CA ALA A 82 -1.99 -12.33 3.05
C ALA A 82 -1.18 -12.55 1.76
N GLY A 83 -0.45 -11.52 1.30
CA GLY A 83 0.51 -11.58 0.19
C GLY A 83 1.84 -10.96 0.58
N VAL A 84 2.54 -10.36 -0.39
CA VAL A 84 3.74 -9.55 -0.11
C VAL A 84 3.29 -8.24 0.53
N PRO A 85 3.60 -8.01 1.82
CA PRO A 85 3.15 -6.80 2.50
C PRO A 85 3.83 -5.59 1.86
N VAL A 86 3.01 -4.61 1.48
CA VAL A 86 3.51 -3.29 1.07
C VAL A 86 3.24 -2.34 2.21
N SER A 87 4.31 -1.77 2.76
CA SER A 87 4.15 -0.65 3.68
C SER A 87 3.61 0.55 2.91
N ILE A 88 2.45 1.04 3.33
CA ILE A 88 1.80 2.23 2.75
C ILE A 88 2.65 3.48 3.01
N LEU A 89 3.39 3.49 4.13
CA LEU A 89 4.30 4.54 4.51
C LEU A 89 5.74 4.04 4.40
N LYS A 90 6.36 4.25 3.24
CA LYS A 90 7.82 4.21 3.17
C LYS A 90 8.38 5.22 4.18
N SER A 91 9.56 4.96 4.76
CA SER A 91 10.29 5.99 5.49
C SER A 91 10.31 7.29 4.65
N PHE A 92 10.11 8.43 5.29
CA PHE A 92 10.26 9.75 4.68
C PHE A 92 11.75 10.07 4.54
N ALA A 93 12.48 9.15 3.90
CA ALA A 93 13.91 9.24 3.69
C ALA A 93 14.23 10.48 2.87
N ALA A 94 15.36 11.11 3.18
CA ALA A 94 15.86 12.21 2.39
C ALA A 94 16.05 11.74 0.94
N PRO A 95 15.66 12.57 -0.06
CA PRO A 95 15.81 12.22 -1.45
C PRO A 95 17.30 12.20 -1.85
N SER A 96 17.60 11.72 -3.05
CA SER A 96 18.98 11.68 -3.57
C SER A 96 19.60 13.09 -3.63
N GLN A 97 20.93 13.14 -3.65
CA GLN A 97 21.65 14.41 -3.77
C GLN A 97 21.23 15.22 -5.01
N GLU A 98 20.94 14.54 -6.13
CA GLU A 98 20.42 15.15 -7.35
C GLU A 98 19.11 15.93 -7.12
N ILE A 99 18.21 15.43 -6.29
CA ILE A 99 16.96 16.11 -5.92
C ILE A 99 17.24 17.21 -4.89
N LEU A 100 18.16 17.00 -3.95
CA LEU A 100 18.51 18.01 -2.93
C LEU A 100 19.14 19.26 -3.54
N ASP A 101 19.94 19.09 -4.60
CA ASP A 101 20.63 20.16 -5.30
C ASP A 101 19.70 20.96 -6.24
N ASP A 102 18.55 20.39 -6.60
CA ASP A 102 17.51 21.04 -7.42
C ASP A 102 16.35 21.54 -6.56
N ALA A 103 16.26 22.87 -6.41
CA ALA A 103 15.24 23.50 -5.58
C ALA A 103 13.80 23.30 -6.07
N GLU A 104 13.59 23.07 -7.38
CA GLU A 104 12.27 22.80 -7.93
C GLU A 104 11.86 21.35 -7.64
N LEU A 105 12.74 20.39 -7.93
CA LEU A 105 12.49 18.98 -7.64
C LEU A 105 12.30 18.71 -6.15
N LEU A 106 13.10 19.36 -5.29
CA LEU A 106 12.94 19.24 -3.84
C LEU A 106 11.57 19.75 -3.38
N ARG A 107 11.14 20.92 -3.86
CA ARG A 107 9.83 21.49 -3.51
C ARG A 107 8.68 20.61 -3.98
N GLU A 108 8.75 20.10 -5.20
CA GLU A 108 7.75 19.18 -5.75
C GLU A 108 7.67 17.90 -4.90
N ARG A 109 8.84 17.34 -4.54
CA ARG A 109 8.93 16.14 -3.72
C ARG A 109 8.34 16.34 -2.33
N VAL A 110 8.67 17.45 -1.66
CA VAL A 110 8.13 17.82 -0.34
C VAL A 110 6.62 18.00 -0.43
N SER A 111 6.15 18.78 -1.41
CA SER A 111 4.72 19.07 -1.58
C SER A 111 3.91 17.81 -1.84
N THR A 112 4.36 16.95 -2.77
CA THR A 112 3.68 15.69 -3.11
C THR A 112 3.64 14.75 -1.91
N THR A 113 4.77 14.60 -1.20
CA THR A 113 4.84 13.73 -0.01
C THR A 113 3.89 14.21 1.10
N THR A 114 3.84 15.53 1.32
CA THR A 114 2.95 16.14 2.31
C THR A 114 1.48 15.98 1.94
N THR A 115 1.11 16.24 0.68
CA THR A 115 -0.25 16.05 0.20
C THR A 115 -0.70 14.60 0.30
N SER A 116 0.15 13.64 -0.09
CA SER A 116 -0.16 12.22 0.04
C SER A 116 -0.35 11.81 1.50
N LEU A 117 0.51 12.28 2.42
CA LEU A 117 0.38 11.98 3.85
C LEU A 117 -0.92 12.52 4.45
N LEU A 118 -1.28 13.77 4.14
CA LEU A 118 -2.53 14.37 4.61
C LEU A 118 -3.75 13.66 4.01
N GLY A 119 -3.67 13.24 2.75
CA GLY A 119 -4.71 12.43 2.11
C GLY A 119 -4.92 11.06 2.79
N LEU A 120 -3.86 10.43 3.30
CA LEU A 120 -3.96 9.15 4.03
C LEU A 120 -4.77 9.26 5.33
N ILE A 121 -4.73 10.42 5.99
CA ILE A 121 -5.55 10.69 7.19
C ILE A 121 -6.88 11.38 6.85
N GLY A 122 -7.27 11.40 5.58
CA GLY A 122 -8.55 11.95 5.12
C GLY A 122 -8.63 13.48 5.10
N MET A 123 -7.48 14.17 5.09
CA MET A 123 -7.44 15.63 4.99
C MET A 123 -7.19 16.08 3.55
N GLU A 124 -8.12 16.84 2.99
CA GLU A 124 -7.89 17.63 1.79
C GLU A 124 -7.22 18.96 2.18
N ALA A 125 -5.92 19.04 1.94
CA ALA A 125 -5.13 20.22 2.28
C ALA A 125 -4.60 20.93 1.02
N ASP A 126 -4.83 22.23 0.95
CA ASP A 126 -4.30 23.11 -0.08
C ASP A 126 -2.84 23.48 0.26
N PRO A 127 -1.86 23.23 -0.62
CA PRO A 127 -0.44 23.49 -0.35
C PRO A 127 -0.09 24.93 0.02
N ILE A 128 -0.94 25.89 -0.33
CA ILE A 128 -0.71 27.33 -0.13
C ILE A 128 -1.51 27.85 1.07
N LYS A 129 -2.64 27.24 1.42
CA LYS A 129 -3.57 27.78 2.43
C LYS A 129 -3.63 26.96 3.71
N SER A 130 -3.43 25.65 3.64
CA SER A 130 -3.60 24.76 4.78
C SER A 130 -2.38 24.82 5.70
N ARG A 131 -2.62 25.14 6.98
CA ARG A 131 -1.56 25.32 7.98
C ARG A 131 -0.81 24.02 8.27
N GLU A 132 -1.54 22.91 8.21
CA GLU A 132 -1.07 21.53 8.33
C GLU A 132 -0.04 21.22 7.24
N HIS A 133 -0.39 21.53 5.98
CA HIS A 133 0.46 21.30 4.82
C HIS A 133 1.71 22.16 4.87
N ILE A 134 1.54 23.46 5.18
CA ILE A 134 2.67 24.39 5.29
C ILE A 134 3.65 23.94 6.37
N LEU A 135 3.17 23.58 7.57
CA LEU A 135 4.04 23.11 8.65
C LEU A 135 4.77 21.82 8.27
N LEU A 136 4.05 20.81 7.77
CA LEU A 136 4.64 19.53 7.38
C LEU A 136 5.67 19.69 6.28
N SER A 137 5.37 20.51 5.27
CA SER A 137 6.30 20.81 4.18
C SER A 137 7.58 21.47 4.70
N MET A 138 7.47 22.41 5.65
CA MET A 138 8.65 23.05 6.27
C MET A 138 9.48 22.06 7.09
N VAL A 139 8.84 21.17 7.85
CA VAL A 139 9.52 20.13 8.64
C VAL A 139 10.27 19.17 7.72
N MET A 140 9.63 18.69 6.64
CA MET A 140 10.26 17.79 5.67
C MET A 140 11.41 18.48 4.92
N ASP A 141 11.20 19.70 4.40
CA ASP A 141 12.24 20.45 3.70
C ASP A 141 13.47 20.67 4.58
N GLN A 142 13.30 21.08 5.84
CA GLN A 142 14.42 21.28 6.75
C GLN A 142 15.17 19.99 7.09
N ALA A 143 14.46 18.88 7.31
CA ALA A 143 15.09 17.60 7.59
C ALA A 143 15.89 17.10 6.38
N TRP A 144 15.27 17.12 5.20
CA TRP A 144 15.91 16.63 3.98
C TRP A 144 17.11 17.46 3.54
N ARG A 145 17.06 18.79 3.70
CA ARG A 145 18.23 19.67 3.48
C ARG A 145 19.41 19.36 4.40
N LYS A 146 19.16 18.74 5.55
CA LYS A 146 20.20 18.27 6.48
C LYS A 146 20.63 16.82 6.21
N GLY A 147 20.10 16.19 5.15
CA GLY A 147 20.30 14.77 4.88
C GLY A 147 19.68 13.86 5.94
N GLN A 148 18.70 14.37 6.70
CA GLN A 148 18.06 13.63 7.77
C GLN A 148 16.84 12.87 7.24
N ASP A 149 16.87 11.56 7.37
CA ASP A 149 15.70 10.71 7.17
C ASP A 149 14.66 10.97 8.26
N LEU A 150 13.39 10.96 7.87
CA LEU A 150 12.26 10.99 8.78
C LEU A 150 11.49 9.67 8.74
N ASP A 151 10.85 9.37 9.85
CA ASP A 151 9.79 8.38 9.98
C ASP A 151 8.55 9.05 10.58
N LEU A 152 7.43 8.31 10.67
CA LEU A 152 6.20 8.92 11.16
C LEU A 152 6.30 9.33 12.65
N ALA A 153 7.10 8.61 13.45
CA ALA A 153 7.31 8.93 14.87
C ALA A 153 8.08 10.25 15.05
N SER A 154 9.21 10.41 14.34
CA SER A 154 10.00 11.63 14.33
C SER A 154 9.25 12.81 13.70
N LEU A 155 8.41 12.57 12.69
CA LEU A 155 7.54 13.58 12.12
C LEU A 155 6.49 14.06 13.15
N ILE A 156 5.81 13.14 13.85
CA ILE A 156 4.87 13.46 14.93
C ILE A 156 5.53 14.28 16.03
N GLN A 157 6.77 13.93 16.41
CA GLN A 157 7.56 14.70 17.37
C GLN A 157 7.85 16.11 16.85
N GLN A 158 8.27 16.24 15.59
CA GLN A 158 8.58 17.54 14.98
C GLN A 158 7.34 18.39 14.68
N ILE A 159 6.12 17.85 14.65
CA ILE A 159 4.90 18.66 14.61
C ILE A 159 4.61 19.29 15.99
N GLN A 160 4.79 18.50 17.05
CA GLN A 160 4.59 18.95 18.43
C GLN A 160 5.67 19.96 18.86
N THR A 161 6.91 19.74 18.45
CA THR A 161 8.04 20.63 18.70
C THR A 161 8.81 20.93 17.41
N PRO A 162 8.29 21.82 16.55
CA PRO A 162 8.91 22.12 15.27
C PRO A 162 10.27 22.78 15.44
N PRO A 163 11.26 22.41 14.60
CA PRO A 163 12.58 23.06 14.57
C PRO A 163 12.55 24.46 13.93
N LEU A 164 11.39 25.13 13.95
CA LEU A 164 11.17 26.48 13.42
C LEU A 164 10.31 27.30 14.39
N SER A 165 10.61 28.59 14.51
CA SER A 165 9.86 29.53 15.36
C SER A 165 8.91 30.44 14.58
N LYS A 166 9.02 30.47 13.24
CA LYS A 166 8.24 31.37 12.37
C LYS A 166 7.80 30.70 11.08
N VAL A 167 6.67 31.16 10.56
CA VAL A 167 6.14 30.84 9.22
C VAL A 167 5.97 32.15 8.47
N GLY A 168 6.83 32.39 7.48
CA GLY A 168 6.96 33.71 6.87
C GLY A 168 7.32 34.77 7.90
N VAL A 169 6.47 35.78 8.06
CA VAL A 169 6.66 36.87 9.05
C VAL A 169 5.99 36.61 10.39
N LEU A 170 5.12 35.60 10.49
CA LEU A 170 4.33 35.30 11.68
C LEU A 170 5.08 34.33 12.60
N ASP A 171 4.91 34.52 13.91
CA ASP A 171 5.34 33.51 14.89
C ASP A 171 4.52 32.23 14.73
N LEU A 172 5.19 31.08 14.86
CA LEU A 172 4.59 29.77 14.63
C LEU A 172 3.34 29.56 15.48
N ASP A 173 3.38 29.91 16.78
CA ASP A 173 2.23 29.71 17.67
C ASP A 173 1.04 30.61 17.34
N SER A 174 1.28 31.73 16.65
CA SER A 174 0.20 32.58 16.12
C SER A 174 -0.38 32.02 14.83
N PHE A 175 0.48 31.49 13.95
CA PHE A 175 0.07 30.88 12.68
C PHE A 175 -0.68 29.57 12.92
N TYR A 176 -0.07 28.64 13.66
CA TYR A 176 -0.58 27.31 13.94
C TYR A 176 -0.34 26.93 15.42
N PRO A 177 -1.32 27.22 16.29
CA PRO A 177 -1.18 27.05 17.74
C PRO A 177 -0.85 25.63 18.17
N ALA A 178 -0.15 25.49 19.30
CA ALA A 178 0.26 24.20 19.84
C ALA A 178 -0.90 23.19 19.99
N LYS A 179 -2.10 23.65 20.36
CA LYS A 179 -3.30 22.80 20.45
C LYS A 179 -3.70 22.21 19.11
N ASP A 180 -3.68 23.01 18.05
CA ASP A 180 -4.07 22.56 16.71
C ASP A 180 -2.98 21.65 16.12
N ARG A 181 -1.70 21.95 16.38
CA ARG A 181 -0.56 21.08 16.03
C ARG A 181 -0.66 19.72 16.72
N PHE A 182 -1.05 19.70 17.99
CA PHE A 182 -1.29 18.46 18.73
C PHE A 182 -2.44 17.64 18.13
N ALA A 183 -3.51 18.29 17.65
CA ALA A 183 -4.61 17.60 16.98
C ALA A 183 -4.18 16.92 15.67
N LEU A 184 -3.29 17.55 14.89
CA LEU A 184 -2.69 16.93 13.71
C LEU A 184 -1.79 15.73 14.09
N ALA A 185 -0.94 15.90 15.10
CA ALA A 185 -0.08 14.85 15.62
C ALA A 185 -0.90 13.62 16.08
N MET A 186 -2.05 13.83 16.73
CA MET A 186 -2.95 12.76 17.14
C MET A 186 -3.56 11.99 15.96
N GLN A 187 -3.96 12.69 14.89
CA GLN A 187 -4.50 12.02 13.69
C GLN A 187 -3.44 11.17 12.99
N LEU A 188 -2.21 11.67 12.90
CA LEU A 188 -1.07 10.89 12.40
C LEU A 188 -0.71 9.72 13.31
N ASN A 189 -0.85 9.87 14.64
CA ASN A 189 -0.65 8.77 15.58
C ASN A 189 -1.70 7.66 15.42
N ASN A 190 -2.95 8.01 15.12
CA ASN A 190 -3.98 7.00 14.85
C ASN A 190 -3.61 6.14 13.64
N LEU A 191 -3.00 6.72 12.60
CA LEU A 191 -2.48 5.99 11.45
C LEU A 191 -1.43 4.94 11.86
N LEU A 192 -0.56 5.25 12.82
CA LEU A 192 0.41 4.28 13.38
C LEU A 192 -0.26 3.17 14.18
N ALA A 193 -1.36 3.48 14.86
CA ALA A 193 -2.07 2.55 15.72
C ALA A 193 -3.01 1.61 14.95
N GLU A 194 -3.28 1.87 13.66
CA GLU A 194 -4.13 1.02 12.84
C GLU A 194 -3.47 -0.34 12.53
N PRO A 195 -4.15 -1.48 12.80
CA PRO A 195 -3.66 -2.80 12.44
C PRO A 195 -3.42 -2.90 10.93
N GLY A 196 -2.17 -3.15 10.52
CA GLY A 196 -1.76 -3.22 9.11
C GLY A 196 -0.76 -2.13 8.68
N PHE A 197 -0.64 -1.03 9.43
CA PHE A 197 0.34 0.03 9.12
C PHE A 197 1.76 -0.25 9.63
N GLY A 198 1.91 -1.03 10.71
CA GLY A 198 3.21 -1.34 11.33
C GLY A 198 3.98 -2.52 10.73
N SER A 199 3.45 -3.18 9.68
CA SER A 199 4.09 -4.36 9.09
C SER A 199 5.26 -3.94 8.20
N GLY A 200 6.46 -3.84 8.78
CA GLY A 200 7.71 -3.68 8.03
C GLY A 200 7.91 -4.81 7.03
N CYS A 201 8.47 -4.49 5.86
CA CYS A 201 8.86 -5.50 4.86
C CYS A 201 9.79 -6.54 5.50
N ARG A 202 9.30 -7.74 5.78
CA ARG A 202 10.15 -8.93 5.78
C ARG A 202 10.31 -9.35 4.32
N ALA A 203 11.31 -8.78 3.66
CA ALA A 203 11.84 -9.36 2.44
C ALA A 203 12.56 -10.66 2.84
N THR A 204 11.82 -11.77 2.88
CA THR A 204 12.44 -13.09 2.83
C THR A 204 12.88 -13.26 1.39
N ALA A 205 14.18 -13.09 1.14
CA ALA A 205 14.79 -13.50 -0.10
C ALA A 205 14.46 -14.98 -0.33
N ILE A 206 13.83 -15.27 -1.46
CA ILE A 206 13.74 -16.63 -2.01
C ILE A 206 14.91 -16.76 -2.99
#